data_AF-A0A3C0UK84-F1
#
_entry.id   AF-A0A3C0UK84-F1
#
_cell.length_a   1.000
_cell.length_b   1.000
_cell.length_c   1.000
_cell.angle_alpha   90.00
_cell.angle_beta   90.00
_cell.angle_gamma   90.00
#
_symmetry.space_group_name_H-M   'P 1'
#
loop_
_entity.id
_entity.type
_entity.pdbx_description
1 polymer ?
#
loop_
_entity_poly.entity_id
_entity_poly.type
_entity_poly.pdbx_seq_one_letter_code
_entity_poly.pdbx_strand_id
1 'polypeptide(L)'
;MPNVYQDAVVTKYNIFNSLFLSLPFQDIYRTGTLLPLLVQASEEGFNAGKSPLQIIESFFEEYTENATEDERRDLLFNLIKFIERQVVLFDSVEDAGFDHTHDSNGQGSITQLLNRVDSDDLRQKLLRKLEDFCVRIVLTAHPTQFYPGKVLGIITDLEESIKDNDFVEVNHLLLQLGKTGFINKNKPTPLDEAMTLCWFLENVFYKAIPMLVQRLLNGLEVPMHEWTHTGLFRLGFWPGGDRDGNPFVTSDVTLEVADRLRQILLKCYWRDIKYLKRRLTFNGVEEFISTAERKTNNAIYYPDQEHYTKAEELLADLSQARDVLVRDHDSLFVELLDETVLKVKLFGFFFASLDIRQVSPKHSLAWQEILTKIEKQVPVFSFSDYESWDEKRKIDFLLSLQVELTESDFKDPITQDIYGSMLAIREIQKRNGIEGAHRYVISNCASALNVVEVLALFKNVWKTDDLHVDIVPLFETVDDLA
;
A
#
# COMPACT_ATOMS: atom_id res chain seq x y z
N MET A 1 4.14 36.28 -17.12
CA MET A 1 4.24 34.89 -17.61
C MET A 1 2.84 34.30 -17.57
N PRO A 2 2.43 33.46 -18.52
CA PRO A 2 1.21 32.67 -18.34
C PRO A 2 1.32 31.97 -16.98
N ASN A 3 0.29 32.07 -16.15
CA ASN A 3 0.27 31.33 -14.91
C ASN A 3 0.08 29.86 -15.30
N VAL A 4 1.16 29.07 -15.31
CA VAL A 4 1.13 27.68 -15.80
C VAL A 4 0.06 26.86 -15.08
N TYR A 5 -0.17 27.14 -13.80
CA TYR A 5 -1.25 26.55 -13.02
C TYR A 5 -2.65 26.99 -13.52
N GLN A 6 -2.79 28.25 -13.92
CA GLN A 6 -4.04 28.77 -14.50
C GLN A 6 -4.41 28.03 -15.79
N ASP A 7 -3.44 27.77 -16.66
CA ASP A 7 -3.66 27.14 -17.95
C ASP A 7 -3.83 25.61 -17.81
N ALA A 8 -2.95 24.97 -17.03
CA ALA A 8 -2.93 23.52 -16.86
C ALA A 8 -4.07 22.98 -15.97
N VAL A 9 -4.47 23.74 -14.94
CA VAL A 9 -5.42 23.27 -13.93
C VAL A 9 -6.72 24.08 -13.97
N VAL A 10 -6.67 25.39 -13.68
CA VAL A 10 -7.89 26.20 -13.47
C VAL A 10 -8.76 26.27 -14.72
N THR A 11 -8.16 26.49 -15.88
CA THR A 11 -8.89 26.61 -17.16
C THR A 11 -9.54 25.28 -17.55
N LYS A 12 -8.79 24.18 -17.45
CA LYS A 12 -9.32 22.83 -17.73
C LYS A 12 -10.45 22.46 -16.76
N TYR A 13 -10.26 22.71 -15.48
CA TYR A 13 -11.29 22.49 -14.47
C TYR A 13 -12.57 23.26 -14.80
N ASN A 14 -12.48 24.55 -15.15
CA ASN A 14 -13.66 25.35 -15.50
C ASN A 14 -14.40 24.80 -16.72
N ILE A 15 -13.69 24.29 -17.74
CA ILE A 15 -14.29 23.67 -18.93
C ILE A 15 -15.04 22.40 -18.53
N PHE A 16 -14.37 21.47 -17.84
CA PHE A 16 -14.97 20.19 -17.48
C PHE A 16 -16.07 20.33 -16.42
N ASN A 17 -15.93 21.27 -15.49
CA ASN A 17 -16.97 21.58 -14.51
C ASN A 17 -18.21 22.16 -15.21
N SER A 18 -18.03 22.99 -16.24
CA SER A 18 -19.14 23.49 -17.06
C SER A 18 -19.83 22.37 -17.82
N LEU A 19 -19.07 21.42 -18.36
CA LEU A 19 -19.62 20.19 -18.97
C LEU A 19 -20.39 19.36 -17.93
N PHE A 20 -19.83 19.18 -16.74
CA PHE A 20 -20.47 18.45 -15.64
C PHE A 20 -21.80 19.09 -15.18
N LEU A 21 -21.85 20.43 -15.10
CA LEU A 21 -23.07 21.19 -14.81
C LEU A 21 -24.16 21.03 -15.89
N SER A 22 -23.77 20.71 -17.13
CA SER A 22 -24.70 20.56 -18.26
C SER A 22 -25.26 19.14 -18.42
N LEU A 23 -24.85 18.18 -17.56
CA LEU A 23 -25.25 16.79 -17.71
C LEU A 23 -26.76 16.59 -17.46
N PRO A 24 -27.41 15.66 -18.19
CA PRO A 24 -28.87 15.51 -18.22
C PRO A 24 -29.43 14.74 -17.02
N PHE A 25 -29.07 15.15 -15.80
CA PHE A 25 -29.61 14.59 -14.56
C PHE A 25 -30.61 15.59 -13.96
N GLN A 26 -31.86 15.14 -13.73
CA GLN A 26 -32.96 16.00 -13.28
C GLN A 26 -32.63 16.80 -12.02
N ASP A 27 -31.86 16.21 -11.09
CA ASP A 27 -31.47 16.87 -9.84
C ASP A 27 -30.26 17.81 -9.99
N ILE A 28 -29.38 17.58 -10.96
CA ILE A 28 -28.12 18.34 -11.13
C ILE A 28 -28.39 19.70 -11.75
N TYR A 29 -29.37 19.85 -12.64
CA TYR A 29 -29.66 21.15 -13.25
C TYR A 29 -30.14 22.21 -12.23
N ARG A 30 -31.06 21.82 -11.33
CA ARG A 30 -31.54 22.69 -10.24
C ARG A 30 -30.43 22.94 -9.21
N THR A 31 -29.68 21.90 -8.85
CA THR A 31 -28.57 21.98 -7.89
C THR A 31 -27.42 22.85 -8.40
N GLY A 32 -27.03 22.71 -9.68
CA GLY A 32 -25.96 23.45 -10.32
C GLY A 32 -26.24 24.95 -10.47
N THR A 33 -27.53 25.34 -10.51
CA THR A 33 -27.94 26.75 -10.50
C THR A 33 -27.93 27.34 -9.08
N LEU A 34 -28.32 26.54 -8.08
CA LEU A 34 -28.43 26.98 -6.68
C LEU A 34 -27.10 26.94 -5.92
N LEU A 35 -26.15 26.10 -6.33
CA LEU A 35 -24.86 25.97 -5.65
C LEU A 35 -24.02 27.25 -5.68
N PRO A 36 -23.83 27.95 -6.82
CA PRO A 36 -23.11 29.22 -6.84
C PRO A 36 -23.73 30.28 -5.90
N LEU A 37 -25.07 30.30 -5.83
CA LEU A 37 -25.81 31.20 -4.92
C LEU A 37 -25.56 30.82 -3.45
N LEU A 38 -25.51 29.54 -3.13
CA LEU A 38 -25.17 29.07 -1.80
C LEU A 38 -23.72 29.41 -1.43
N VAL A 39 -22.78 29.28 -2.36
CA VAL A 39 -21.37 29.67 -2.14
C VAL A 39 -21.28 31.16 -1.83
N GLN A 40 -21.94 32.01 -2.64
CA GLN A 40 -21.99 33.45 -2.39
C GLN A 40 -22.62 33.79 -1.03
N ALA A 41 -23.78 33.19 -0.71
CA ALA A 41 -24.44 33.37 0.58
C ALA A 41 -23.56 32.92 1.76
N SER A 42 -22.75 31.87 1.57
CA SER A 42 -21.80 31.37 2.57
C SER A 42 -20.63 32.33 2.78
N GLU A 43 -20.04 32.88 1.72
CA GLU A 43 -18.97 33.87 1.82
C GLU A 43 -19.45 35.17 2.48
N GLU A 44 -20.57 35.72 2.03
CA GLU A 44 -21.16 36.94 2.58
C GLU A 44 -21.58 36.74 4.05
N GLY A 45 -22.21 35.60 4.34
CA GLY A 45 -22.65 35.26 5.69
C GLY A 45 -21.49 35.05 6.65
N PHE A 46 -20.43 34.35 6.24
CA PHE A 46 -19.23 34.17 7.05
C PHE A 46 -18.54 35.49 7.35
N ASN A 47 -18.37 36.35 6.34
CA ASN A 47 -17.79 37.69 6.49
C ASN A 47 -18.64 38.59 7.40
N ALA A 48 -19.96 38.39 7.43
CA ALA A 48 -20.89 39.07 8.33
C ALA A 48 -20.94 38.44 9.75
N GLY A 49 -20.15 37.40 10.04
CA GLY A 49 -20.11 36.73 11.33
C GLY A 49 -21.33 35.85 11.64
N LYS A 50 -22.10 35.44 10.63
CA LYS A 50 -23.24 34.52 10.79
C LYS A 50 -22.75 33.10 11.07
N SER A 51 -23.52 32.34 11.84
CA SER A 51 -23.29 30.91 12.02
C SER A 51 -23.71 30.12 10.78
N PRO A 52 -23.17 28.91 10.55
CA PRO A 52 -23.57 28.06 9.41
C PRO A 52 -25.08 27.82 9.34
N LEU A 53 -25.74 27.65 10.49
CA LEU A 53 -27.20 27.45 10.53
C LEU A 53 -27.94 28.68 9.99
N GLN A 54 -27.53 29.88 10.42
CA GLN A 54 -28.13 31.14 9.96
C GLN A 54 -27.94 31.36 8.46
N ILE A 55 -26.79 30.97 7.92
CA ILE A 55 -26.48 31.07 6.48
C ILE A 55 -27.43 30.17 5.68
N ILE A 56 -27.55 28.89 6.08
CA ILE A 56 -28.41 27.93 5.39
C ILE A 56 -29.89 28.30 5.49
N GLU A 57 -30.35 28.74 6.67
CA GLU A 57 -31.73 29.20 6.87
C GLU A 57 -32.05 30.42 5.98
N SER A 58 -31.19 31.45 5.99
CA SER A 58 -31.36 32.63 5.12
C SER A 58 -31.39 32.25 3.63
N PHE A 59 -30.52 31.32 3.22
CA PHE A 59 -30.50 30.84 1.84
C PHE A 59 -31.82 30.15 1.46
N PHE A 60 -32.38 29.33 2.34
CA PHE A 60 -33.64 28.66 2.04
C PHE A 60 -34.84 29.60 2.01
N GLU A 61 -34.85 30.61 2.87
CA GLU A 61 -35.86 31.68 2.87
C GLU A 61 -35.85 32.45 1.55
N GLU A 62 -34.66 32.77 1.03
CA GLU A 62 -34.52 33.58 -0.18
C GLU A 62 -34.77 32.79 -1.48
N TYR A 63 -34.23 31.58 -1.59
CA TYR A 63 -34.17 30.84 -2.86
C TYR A 63 -35.13 29.65 -2.94
N THR A 64 -35.68 29.21 -1.80
CA THR A 64 -36.57 28.03 -1.72
C THR A 64 -37.71 28.21 -0.72
N GLU A 65 -38.30 29.40 -0.66
CA GLU A 65 -39.34 29.76 0.32
C GLU A 65 -40.50 28.75 0.36
N ASN A 66 -40.93 28.28 -0.82
CA ASN A 66 -42.05 27.34 -0.98
C ASN A 66 -41.67 25.85 -0.88
N ALA A 67 -40.41 25.53 -0.63
CA ALA A 67 -39.97 24.14 -0.52
C ALA A 67 -40.31 23.57 0.85
N THR A 68 -40.78 22.33 0.87
CA THR A 68 -40.99 21.54 2.09
C THR A 68 -39.66 21.21 2.76
N GLU A 69 -39.68 20.87 4.05
CA GLU A 69 -38.49 20.44 4.80
C GLU A 69 -37.80 19.22 4.16
N ASP A 70 -38.57 18.29 3.59
CA ASP A 70 -38.02 17.14 2.87
C ASP A 70 -37.29 17.58 1.58
N GLU A 71 -37.87 18.50 0.81
CA GLU A 71 -37.24 19.04 -0.40
C GLU A 71 -35.97 19.85 -0.08
N ARG A 72 -35.97 20.62 1.01
CA ARG A 72 -34.78 21.35 1.51
C ARG A 72 -33.65 20.39 1.89
N ARG A 73 -33.99 19.32 2.60
CA ARG A 73 -33.04 18.26 2.97
C ARG A 73 -32.48 17.56 1.74
N ASP A 74 -33.33 17.21 0.77
CA ASP A 74 -32.91 16.56 -0.47
C ASP A 74 -32.00 17.49 -1.31
N LEU A 75 -32.29 18.80 -1.33
CA LEU A 75 -31.43 19.79 -1.97
C LEU A 75 -30.03 19.82 -1.32
N LEU A 76 -29.92 19.84 0.02
CA LEU A 76 -28.62 19.78 0.70
C LEU A 76 -27.85 18.50 0.36
N PHE A 77 -28.52 17.35 0.35
CA PHE A 77 -27.88 16.10 -0.04
C PHE A 77 -27.38 16.13 -1.49
N ASN A 78 -28.14 16.73 -2.40
CA ASN A 78 -27.72 16.87 -3.79
C ASN A 78 -26.57 17.88 -3.95
N LEU A 79 -26.57 18.98 -3.20
CA LEU A 79 -25.46 19.93 -3.14
C LEU A 79 -24.17 19.28 -2.62
N ILE A 80 -24.24 18.52 -1.53
CA ILE A 80 -23.09 17.76 -0.99
C ILE A 80 -22.56 16.79 -2.04
N LYS A 81 -23.42 15.98 -2.65
CA LYS A 81 -23.03 15.06 -3.73
C LYS A 81 -22.35 15.82 -4.88
N PHE A 82 -22.88 16.96 -5.25
CA PHE A 82 -22.32 17.74 -6.34
C PHE A 82 -20.92 18.26 -6.00
N ILE A 83 -20.75 18.84 -4.80
CA ILE A 83 -19.44 19.31 -4.29
C ILE A 83 -18.43 18.17 -4.26
N GLU A 84 -18.80 16.99 -3.75
CA GLU A 84 -17.91 15.81 -3.74
C GLU A 84 -17.35 15.47 -5.13
N ARG A 85 -18.18 15.61 -6.18
CA ARG A 85 -17.80 15.29 -7.56
C ARG A 85 -16.98 16.40 -8.20
N GLN A 86 -17.20 17.65 -7.80
CA GLN A 86 -16.31 18.75 -8.19
C GLN A 86 -14.92 18.59 -7.60
N VAL A 87 -14.81 18.15 -6.35
CA VAL A 87 -13.49 17.85 -5.74
C VAL A 87 -12.81 16.73 -6.52
N VAL A 88 -13.51 15.63 -6.83
CA VAL A 88 -12.96 14.54 -7.67
C VAL A 88 -12.47 15.03 -9.02
N LEU A 89 -13.28 15.86 -9.69
CA LEU A 89 -12.90 16.42 -10.99
C LEU A 89 -11.69 17.34 -10.87
N PHE A 90 -11.64 18.17 -9.83
CA PHE A 90 -10.51 19.03 -9.57
C PHE A 90 -9.23 18.22 -9.36
N ASP A 91 -9.27 17.20 -8.49
CA ASP A 91 -8.14 16.30 -8.24
C ASP A 91 -7.67 15.64 -9.54
N SER A 92 -8.59 15.11 -10.35
CA SER A 92 -8.27 14.48 -11.64
C SER A 92 -7.61 15.45 -12.63
N VAL A 93 -8.03 16.72 -12.64
CA VAL A 93 -7.46 17.77 -13.49
C VAL A 93 -6.09 18.22 -12.95
N GLU A 94 -5.93 18.34 -11.64
CA GLU A 94 -4.66 18.69 -11.01
C GLU A 94 -3.61 17.60 -11.27
N ASP A 95 -3.96 16.33 -11.06
CA ASP A 95 -3.11 15.18 -11.37
C ASP A 95 -2.76 15.11 -12.86
N ALA A 96 -3.72 15.43 -13.74
CA ALA A 96 -3.47 15.56 -15.17
C ALA A 96 -2.49 16.68 -15.53
N GLY A 97 -2.52 17.76 -14.77
CA GLY A 97 -1.65 18.93 -14.92
C GLY A 97 -0.32 18.85 -14.16
N PHE A 98 -0.10 17.81 -13.35
CA PHE A 98 0.98 17.76 -12.36
C PHE A 98 2.37 18.01 -12.97
N ASP A 99 2.70 17.35 -14.08
CA ASP A 99 3.99 17.49 -14.77
C ASP A 99 4.23 18.89 -15.35
N HIS A 100 3.17 19.68 -15.55
CA HIS A 100 3.27 21.07 -16.02
C HIS A 100 3.46 22.04 -14.85
N THR A 101 2.86 21.73 -13.71
CA THR A 101 2.87 22.61 -12.52
C THR A 101 4.07 22.35 -11.61
N HIS A 102 4.67 21.15 -11.67
CA HIS A 102 5.79 20.74 -10.85
C HIS A 102 7.01 20.39 -11.71
N ASP A 103 8.19 20.90 -11.32
CA ASP A 103 9.44 20.56 -12.00
C ASP A 103 9.93 19.18 -11.56
N SER A 104 9.55 18.14 -12.32
CA SER A 104 9.96 16.74 -12.12
C SER A 104 11.48 16.52 -12.28
N ASN A 105 12.23 17.53 -12.75
CA ASN A 105 13.69 17.52 -12.89
C ASN A 105 14.38 18.50 -11.92
N GLY A 106 13.59 19.19 -11.09
CA GLY A 106 14.03 20.26 -10.23
C GLY A 106 14.68 19.78 -8.94
N GLN A 107 14.59 20.62 -7.91
CA GLN A 107 15.24 20.35 -6.63
C GLN A 107 14.67 19.09 -5.97
N GLY A 108 15.57 18.18 -5.55
CA GLY A 108 15.19 16.90 -4.93
C GLY A 108 14.92 15.76 -5.91
N SER A 109 15.05 15.98 -7.22
CA SER A 109 14.90 14.92 -8.23
C SER A 109 16.15 14.05 -8.37
N ILE A 110 15.98 12.84 -8.92
CA ILE A 110 17.09 11.97 -9.34
C ILE A 110 17.97 12.68 -10.37
N THR A 111 17.39 13.45 -11.29
CA THR A 111 18.16 14.20 -12.29
C THR A 111 19.06 15.25 -11.65
N GLN A 112 18.57 16.00 -10.66
CA GLN A 112 19.43 16.95 -9.95
C GLN A 112 20.53 16.23 -9.16
N LEU A 113 20.22 15.09 -8.54
CA LEU A 113 21.23 14.27 -7.85
C LEU A 113 22.34 13.85 -8.84
N LEU A 114 21.97 13.31 -10.00
CA LEU A 114 22.91 12.88 -11.03
C LEU A 114 23.74 14.05 -11.59
N ASN A 115 23.13 15.22 -11.78
CA ASN A 115 23.85 16.43 -12.22
C ASN A 115 24.89 16.90 -11.19
N ARG A 116 24.75 16.55 -9.90
CA ARG A 116 25.75 16.83 -8.86
C ARG A 116 26.88 15.80 -8.83
N VAL A 117 26.73 14.67 -9.52
CA VAL A 117 27.75 13.64 -9.68
C VAL A 117 28.58 13.98 -10.91
N ASP A 118 29.43 14.99 -10.78
CA ASP A 118 30.21 15.58 -11.89
C ASP A 118 31.58 14.94 -12.12
N SER A 119 31.91 13.90 -11.34
CA SER A 119 33.21 13.22 -11.36
C SER A 119 33.07 11.73 -11.07
N ASP A 120 33.99 10.93 -11.62
CA ASP A 120 34.03 9.48 -11.44
C ASP A 120 34.18 9.08 -9.96
N ASP A 121 34.89 9.86 -9.16
CA ASP A 121 35.03 9.62 -7.71
C ASP A 121 33.67 9.75 -6.99
N LEU A 122 32.89 10.79 -7.30
CA LEU A 122 31.54 10.94 -6.75
C LEU A 122 30.60 9.84 -7.24
N ARG A 123 30.74 9.42 -8.51
CA ARG A 123 29.96 8.31 -9.07
C ARG A 123 30.20 7.02 -8.30
N GLN A 124 31.46 6.67 -8.07
CA GLN A 124 31.82 5.48 -7.29
C GLN A 124 31.37 5.58 -5.83
N LYS A 125 31.47 6.76 -5.21
CA LYS A 125 30.95 6.99 -3.85
C LYS A 125 29.44 6.80 -3.78
N LEU A 126 28.70 7.29 -4.77
CA LEU A 126 27.26 7.10 -4.83
C LEU A 126 26.90 5.63 -5.04
N LEU A 127 27.58 4.93 -5.96
CA LEU A 127 27.36 3.48 -6.17
C LEU A 127 27.59 2.68 -4.88
N ARG A 128 28.70 2.91 -4.17
CA ARG A 128 28.95 2.29 -2.87
C ARG A 128 27.88 2.64 -1.84
N LYS A 129 27.37 3.87 -1.85
CA LYS A 129 26.30 4.26 -0.93
C LYS A 129 24.97 3.60 -1.28
N LEU A 130 24.72 3.35 -2.57
CA LEU A 130 23.50 2.67 -2.99
C LEU A 130 23.50 1.18 -2.61
N GLU A 131 24.65 0.55 -2.34
CA GLU A 131 24.71 -0.83 -1.85
C GLU A 131 24.06 -1.03 -0.47
N ASP A 132 24.06 -0.02 0.40
CA ASP A 132 23.51 -0.09 1.77
C ASP A 132 22.32 0.87 2.01
N PHE A 133 21.90 1.61 0.97
CA PHE A 133 20.80 2.56 1.07
C PHE A 133 19.45 1.91 0.72
N CYS A 134 18.43 2.23 1.51
CA CYS A 134 17.07 1.74 1.31
C CYS A 134 16.07 2.83 1.68
N VAL A 135 15.07 3.04 0.81
CA VAL A 135 13.87 3.81 1.12
C VAL A 135 12.74 2.80 1.38
N ARG A 136 12.22 2.78 2.60
CA ARG A 136 11.04 1.97 2.95
C ARG A 136 9.80 2.87 3.01
N ILE A 137 8.81 2.59 2.17
CA ILE A 137 7.52 3.28 2.15
C ILE A 137 6.49 2.34 2.74
N VAL A 138 5.89 2.71 3.87
CA VAL A 138 4.91 1.86 4.57
C VAL A 138 3.51 2.40 4.30
N LEU A 139 2.67 1.59 3.65
CA LEU A 139 1.27 1.93 3.40
C LEU A 139 0.44 1.61 4.64
N THR A 140 -0.33 2.60 5.09
CA THR A 140 -1.25 2.50 6.23
C THR A 140 -2.67 2.76 5.77
N ALA A 141 -3.65 2.09 6.38
CA ALA A 141 -5.06 2.42 6.15
C ALA A 141 -5.33 3.86 6.60
N HIS A 142 -6.06 4.64 5.78
CA HIS A 142 -6.47 5.98 6.18
C HIS A 142 -7.75 5.88 7.02
N PRO A 143 -7.83 6.48 8.23
CA PRO A 143 -9.00 6.38 9.12
C PRO A 143 -10.31 6.85 8.47
N THR A 144 -10.19 7.74 7.49
CA THR A 144 -11.30 8.29 6.69
C THR A 144 -10.88 8.29 5.22
N GLN A 145 -10.88 7.13 4.57
CA GLN A 145 -10.64 7.09 3.13
C GLN A 145 -11.74 7.90 2.40
N PHE A 146 -11.33 8.97 1.72
CA PHE A 146 -12.25 9.96 1.14
C PHE A 146 -13.03 9.42 -0.07
N TYR A 147 -12.42 8.51 -0.85
CA TYR A 147 -13.02 7.93 -2.06
C TYR A 147 -13.13 6.40 -2.02
N PRO A 148 -14.30 5.81 -2.32
CA PRO A 148 -14.43 4.38 -2.57
C PRO A 148 -13.62 3.92 -3.79
N GLY A 149 -13.20 2.65 -3.85
CA GLY A 149 -12.42 2.11 -4.99
C GLY A 149 -13.06 2.32 -6.38
N LYS A 150 -14.39 2.27 -6.47
CA LYS A 150 -15.13 2.59 -7.72
C LYS A 150 -14.97 4.04 -8.18
N VAL A 151 -14.67 4.97 -7.28
CA VAL A 151 -14.39 6.38 -7.60
C VAL A 151 -12.92 6.55 -7.97
N LEU A 152 -12.00 5.85 -7.31
CA LEU A 152 -10.57 5.84 -7.66
C LEU A 152 -10.33 5.40 -9.11
N GLY A 153 -11.05 4.38 -9.58
CA GLY A 153 -11.01 3.97 -10.98
C GLY A 153 -11.40 5.11 -11.94
N ILE A 154 -12.51 5.80 -11.65
CA ILE A 154 -12.97 6.93 -12.46
C ILE A 154 -11.97 8.10 -12.44
N ILE A 155 -11.36 8.40 -11.29
CA ILE A 155 -10.31 9.43 -11.17
C ILE A 155 -9.15 9.13 -12.10
N THR A 156 -8.68 7.88 -12.11
CA THR A 156 -7.53 7.46 -12.92
C THR A 156 -7.84 7.55 -14.41
N ASP A 157 -9.02 7.06 -14.81
CA ASP A 157 -9.46 7.11 -16.21
C ASP A 157 -9.67 8.58 -16.66
N LEU A 158 -10.16 9.44 -15.76
CA LEU A 158 -10.30 10.88 -16.01
C LEU A 158 -8.93 11.54 -16.19
N GLU A 159 -7.99 11.27 -15.29
CA GLU A 159 -6.62 11.80 -15.36
C GLU A 159 -5.98 11.49 -16.72
N GLU A 160 -6.01 10.21 -17.13
CA GLU A 160 -5.44 9.75 -18.41
C GLU A 160 -6.15 10.41 -19.60
N SER A 161 -7.48 10.42 -19.60
CA SER A 161 -8.27 11.04 -20.68
C SER A 161 -8.06 12.56 -20.78
N ILE A 162 -7.87 13.25 -19.64
CA ILE A 162 -7.56 14.69 -19.60
C ILE A 162 -6.14 14.97 -20.09
N LYS A 163 -5.18 14.10 -19.78
CA LYS A 163 -3.79 14.17 -20.31
C LYS A 163 -3.79 14.00 -21.83
N ASP A 164 -4.53 13.03 -22.33
CA ASP A 164 -4.61 12.70 -23.76
C ASP A 164 -5.54 13.64 -24.57
N ASN A 165 -6.26 14.52 -23.89
CA ASN A 165 -7.29 15.40 -24.47
C ASN A 165 -8.43 14.64 -25.17
N ASP A 166 -8.82 13.47 -24.65
CA ASP A 166 -9.99 12.72 -25.11
C ASP A 166 -11.28 13.27 -24.46
N PHE A 167 -11.80 14.37 -25.02
CA PHE A 167 -13.01 15.02 -24.53
C PHE A 167 -14.26 14.13 -24.57
N VAL A 168 -14.29 13.13 -25.46
CA VAL A 168 -15.44 12.23 -25.58
C VAL A 168 -15.46 11.29 -24.37
N GLU A 169 -14.31 10.71 -24.05
CA GLU A 169 -14.19 9.81 -22.92
C GLU A 169 -14.33 10.56 -21.58
N VAL A 170 -13.75 11.76 -21.46
CA VAL A 170 -13.98 12.61 -20.28
C VAL A 170 -15.48 12.85 -20.06
N ASN A 171 -16.25 13.13 -21.11
CA ASN A 171 -17.70 13.31 -20.96
C ASN A 171 -18.43 12.03 -20.50
N HIS A 172 -18.02 10.85 -21.00
CA HIS A 172 -18.57 9.57 -20.53
C HIS A 172 -18.23 9.30 -19.06
N LEU A 173 -16.99 9.55 -18.65
CA LEU A 173 -16.54 9.38 -17.27
C LEU A 173 -17.23 10.36 -16.32
N LEU A 174 -17.47 11.61 -16.74
CA LEU A 174 -18.27 12.58 -15.98
C LEU A 174 -19.73 12.13 -15.81
N LEU A 175 -20.34 11.54 -16.84
CA LEU A 175 -21.67 10.92 -16.75
C LEU A 175 -21.70 9.75 -15.77
N GLN A 176 -20.65 8.91 -15.78
CA GLN A 176 -20.48 7.81 -14.84
C GLN A 176 -20.30 8.32 -13.41
N LEU A 177 -19.46 9.34 -13.21
CA LEU A 177 -19.20 9.98 -11.92
C LEU A 177 -20.49 10.57 -11.32
N GLY A 178 -21.30 11.23 -12.16
CA GLY A 178 -22.60 11.77 -11.77
C GLY A 178 -23.55 10.72 -11.18
N LYS A 179 -23.52 9.48 -11.68
CA LYS A 179 -24.34 8.35 -11.19
C LYS A 179 -23.70 7.52 -10.08
N THR A 180 -22.39 7.66 -9.86
CA THR A 180 -21.65 6.81 -8.91
C THR A 180 -21.84 7.33 -7.48
N GLY A 181 -22.30 6.49 -6.57
CA GLY A 181 -22.46 6.86 -5.15
C GLY A 181 -21.14 6.84 -4.37
N PHE A 182 -20.91 7.81 -3.49
CA PHE A 182 -19.66 7.96 -2.73
C PHE A 182 -19.75 7.36 -1.32
N ILE A 183 -20.96 7.19 -0.80
CA ILE A 183 -21.19 6.61 0.53
C ILE A 183 -21.22 5.09 0.42
N ASN A 184 -20.35 4.42 1.18
CA ASN A 184 -20.46 3.00 1.45
C ASN A 184 -21.49 2.77 2.55
N LYS A 185 -22.49 1.91 2.28
CA LYS A 185 -23.56 1.62 3.26
C LYS A 185 -23.04 0.84 4.48
N ASN A 186 -21.93 0.13 4.34
CA ASN A 186 -21.31 -0.69 5.38
C ASN A 186 -19.90 -0.17 5.67
N LYS A 187 -19.46 -0.28 6.92
CA LYS A 187 -18.06 -0.04 7.30
C LYS A 187 -17.17 -1.07 6.57
N PRO A 188 -16.05 -0.66 5.95
CA PRO A 188 -15.17 -1.59 5.27
C PRO A 188 -14.61 -2.62 6.27
N THR A 189 -14.41 -3.85 5.80
CA THR A 189 -13.65 -4.86 6.55
C THR A 189 -12.15 -4.54 6.44
N PRO A 190 -11.29 -5.05 7.34
CA PRO A 190 -9.85 -4.86 7.20
C PRO A 190 -9.28 -5.39 5.88
N LEU A 191 -9.91 -6.43 5.31
CA LEU A 191 -9.58 -6.92 3.98
C LEU A 191 -9.96 -5.90 2.89
N ASP A 192 -11.12 -5.25 2.98
CA ASP A 192 -11.52 -4.21 2.01
C ASP A 192 -10.55 -3.02 2.03
N GLU A 193 -10.10 -2.62 3.23
CA GLU A 193 -9.09 -1.56 3.41
C GLU A 193 -7.76 -1.96 2.76
N ALA A 194 -7.31 -3.20 2.99
CA ALA A 194 -6.12 -3.75 2.34
C ALA A 194 -6.26 -3.77 0.81
N MET A 195 -7.37 -4.27 0.28
CA MET A 195 -7.61 -4.33 -1.16
C MET A 195 -7.62 -2.96 -1.83
N THR A 196 -8.08 -1.93 -1.10
CA THR A 196 -8.06 -0.57 -1.61
C THR A 196 -6.63 -0.04 -1.75
N LEU A 197 -5.74 -0.33 -0.79
CA LEU A 197 -4.33 0.05 -0.91
C LEU A 197 -3.56 -0.80 -1.93
N CYS A 198 -3.96 -2.07 -2.14
CA CYS A 198 -3.41 -2.91 -3.20
C CYS A 198 -3.59 -2.31 -4.60
N TRP A 199 -4.63 -1.48 -4.81
CA TRP A 199 -4.80 -0.77 -6.06
C TRP A 199 -3.63 0.18 -6.36
N PHE A 200 -3.12 0.91 -5.35
CA PHE A 200 -1.95 1.78 -5.52
C PHE A 200 -0.68 0.96 -5.76
N LEU A 201 -0.54 -0.19 -5.09
CA LEU A 201 0.59 -1.09 -5.35
C LEU A 201 0.64 -1.49 -6.83
N GLU A 202 -0.47 -1.98 -7.37
CA GLU A 202 -0.59 -2.43 -8.76
C GLU A 202 -0.45 -1.29 -9.78
N ASN A 203 -1.16 -0.19 -9.58
CA ASN A 203 -1.33 0.82 -10.62
C ASN A 203 -0.28 1.93 -10.57
N VAL A 204 0.30 2.18 -9.38
CA VAL A 204 1.27 3.25 -9.15
C VAL A 204 2.66 2.67 -8.86
N PHE A 205 2.83 1.96 -7.75
CA PHE A 205 4.18 1.57 -7.28
C PHE A 205 4.86 0.54 -8.19
N TYR A 206 4.11 -0.41 -8.75
CA TYR A 206 4.63 -1.41 -9.69
C TYR A 206 5.24 -0.78 -10.95
N LYS A 207 4.74 0.40 -11.35
CA LYS A 207 5.25 1.14 -12.51
C LYS A 207 6.34 2.12 -12.10
N ALA A 208 6.11 2.88 -11.03
CA ALA A 208 6.97 3.99 -10.62
C ALA A 208 8.34 3.53 -10.08
N ILE A 209 8.38 2.50 -9.23
CA ILE A 209 9.64 2.08 -8.59
C ILE A 209 10.66 1.59 -9.64
N PRO A 210 10.33 0.66 -10.56
CA PRO A 210 11.27 0.24 -11.60
C PRO A 210 11.73 1.41 -12.48
N MET A 211 10.83 2.34 -12.81
CA MET A 211 11.16 3.55 -13.59
C MET A 211 12.18 4.44 -12.86
N LEU A 212 12.03 4.65 -11.55
CA LEU A 212 12.97 5.41 -10.74
C LEU A 212 14.35 4.74 -10.67
N VAL A 213 14.36 3.41 -10.47
CA VAL A 213 15.59 2.61 -10.46
C VAL A 213 16.27 2.68 -11.83
N GLN A 214 15.54 2.47 -12.92
CA GLN A 214 16.07 2.55 -14.28
C GLN A 214 16.66 3.93 -14.57
N ARG A 215 15.97 5.01 -14.18
CA ARG A 215 16.48 6.38 -14.32
C ARG A 215 17.79 6.62 -13.57
N LEU A 216 17.88 6.09 -12.35
CA LEU A 216 19.11 6.15 -11.55
C LEU A 216 20.26 5.36 -12.21
N LEU A 217 20.00 4.12 -12.63
CA LEU A 217 20.99 3.26 -13.27
C LEU A 217 21.50 3.83 -14.59
N ASN A 218 20.59 4.34 -15.44
CA ASN A 218 20.95 5.00 -16.70
C ASN A 218 21.85 6.22 -16.45
N GLY A 219 21.53 7.02 -15.44
CA GLY A 219 22.34 8.18 -15.05
C GLY A 219 23.71 7.84 -14.47
N LEU A 220 23.87 6.63 -13.92
CA LEU A 220 25.14 6.13 -13.38
C LEU A 220 25.90 5.24 -14.37
N GLU A 221 25.36 5.07 -15.59
CA GLU A 221 25.89 4.18 -16.62
C GLU A 221 26.05 2.73 -16.14
N VAL A 222 25.12 2.25 -15.31
CA VAL A 222 25.09 0.87 -14.82
C VAL A 222 24.05 0.06 -15.61
N PRO A 223 24.45 -1.01 -16.30
CA PRO A 223 23.49 -1.88 -16.97
C PRO A 223 22.53 -2.54 -15.98
N MET A 224 21.22 -2.59 -16.31
CA MET A 224 20.18 -3.14 -15.42
C MET A 224 20.45 -4.58 -14.96
N HIS A 225 21.01 -5.41 -15.83
CA HIS A 225 21.33 -6.80 -15.51
C HIS A 225 22.47 -6.96 -14.47
N GLU A 226 23.39 -5.99 -14.41
CA GLU A 226 24.49 -5.95 -13.43
C GLU A 226 24.02 -5.46 -12.06
N TRP A 227 22.86 -4.82 -11.98
CA TRP A 227 22.31 -4.36 -10.72
C TRP A 227 21.92 -5.53 -9.81
N THR A 228 22.56 -5.60 -8.64
CA THR A 228 22.39 -6.67 -7.65
C THR A 228 21.61 -6.24 -6.41
N HIS A 229 21.56 -4.94 -6.09
CA HIS A 229 20.86 -4.46 -4.90
C HIS A 229 19.35 -4.39 -5.11
N THR A 230 18.66 -5.43 -4.66
CA THR A 230 17.19 -5.54 -4.77
C THR A 230 16.45 -4.68 -3.76
N GLY A 231 17.12 -4.15 -2.74
CA GLY A 231 16.50 -3.50 -1.58
C GLY A 231 16.45 -1.97 -1.62
N LEU A 232 16.71 -1.33 -2.76
CA LEU A 232 16.77 0.15 -2.84
C LEU A 232 15.44 0.80 -2.45
N PHE A 233 14.33 0.20 -2.89
CA PHE A 233 12.98 0.56 -2.50
C PHE A 233 12.31 -0.66 -1.89
N ARG A 234 11.76 -0.52 -0.68
CA ARG A 234 10.94 -1.55 -0.03
C ARG A 234 9.57 -1.00 0.28
N LEU A 235 8.55 -1.78 -0.01
CA LEU A 235 7.18 -1.46 0.37
C LEU A 235 6.86 -2.22 1.66
N GLY A 236 6.42 -1.49 2.68
CA GLY A 236 5.79 -2.05 3.88
C GLY A 236 4.27 -1.91 3.79
N PHE A 237 3.55 -2.78 4.48
CA PHE A 237 2.10 -2.82 4.43
C PHE A 237 1.54 -3.12 5.82
N TRP A 238 0.69 -2.23 6.33
CA TRP A 238 0.04 -2.40 7.63
C TRP A 238 -1.39 -2.95 7.56
N PRO A 239 -2.22 -2.66 6.55
CA PRO A 239 -3.58 -3.22 6.50
C PRO A 239 -3.54 -4.75 6.51
N GLY A 240 -4.24 -5.37 7.47
CA GLY A 240 -4.22 -6.82 7.68
C GLY A 240 -3.09 -7.32 8.59
N GLY A 241 -2.12 -6.49 8.96
CA GLY A 241 -1.06 -6.80 9.91
C GLY A 241 -1.13 -6.00 11.22
N ASP A 242 -1.58 -4.74 11.14
CA ASP A 242 -1.78 -3.87 12.31
C ASP A 242 -3.07 -4.22 13.05
N ARG A 243 -2.90 -4.80 14.24
CA ARG A 243 -3.98 -5.27 15.13
C ARG A 243 -4.01 -4.51 16.44
N ASP A 244 -3.22 -3.45 16.55
CA ASP A 244 -3.28 -2.54 17.68
C ASP A 244 -4.61 -1.78 17.67
N GLY A 245 -5.36 -1.86 18.77
CA GLY A 245 -6.71 -1.28 18.87
C GLY A 245 -7.79 -1.85 17.93
N ASN A 246 -7.46 -2.81 17.04
CA ASN A 246 -8.38 -3.34 16.03
C ASN A 246 -8.56 -4.87 16.14
N PRO A 247 -9.60 -5.37 16.83
CA PRO A 247 -9.83 -6.81 17.00
C PRO A 247 -10.28 -7.53 15.73
N PHE A 248 -10.62 -6.81 14.65
CA PHE A 248 -11.05 -7.42 13.39
C PHE A 248 -9.87 -7.88 12.52
N VAL A 249 -8.64 -7.51 12.87
CA VAL A 249 -7.42 -7.95 12.18
C VAL A 249 -6.92 -9.24 12.82
N THR A 250 -7.48 -10.37 12.37
CA THR A 250 -7.13 -11.72 12.85
C THR A 250 -5.97 -12.31 12.04
N SER A 251 -5.37 -13.41 12.52
CA SER A 251 -4.35 -14.16 11.76
C SER A 251 -4.84 -14.64 10.39
N ASP A 252 -6.12 -14.99 10.26
CA ASP A 252 -6.71 -15.40 8.99
C ASP A 252 -6.76 -14.25 7.98
N VAL A 253 -7.13 -13.05 8.45
CA VAL A 253 -7.09 -11.83 7.63
C VAL A 253 -5.66 -11.52 7.19
N THR A 254 -4.68 -11.66 8.10
CA THR A 254 -3.26 -11.48 7.79
C THR A 254 -2.80 -12.42 6.67
N LEU A 255 -3.15 -13.71 6.75
CA LEU A 255 -2.84 -14.70 5.71
C LEU A 255 -3.54 -14.37 4.39
N GLU A 256 -4.83 -14.01 4.43
CA GLU A 256 -5.58 -13.66 3.23
C GLU A 256 -4.96 -12.44 2.54
N VAL A 257 -4.62 -11.37 3.27
CA VAL A 257 -3.99 -10.17 2.69
C VAL A 257 -2.64 -10.51 2.05
N ALA A 258 -1.81 -11.31 2.71
CA ALA A 258 -0.53 -11.74 2.14
C ALA A 258 -0.70 -12.57 0.85
N ASP A 259 -1.70 -13.45 0.80
CA ASP A 259 -2.04 -14.20 -0.41
C ASP A 259 -2.55 -13.27 -1.52
N ARG A 260 -3.35 -12.24 -1.21
CA ARG A 260 -3.81 -11.23 -2.18
C ARG A 260 -2.64 -10.42 -2.75
N LEU A 261 -1.72 -9.93 -1.91
CA LEU A 261 -0.54 -9.19 -2.34
C LEU A 261 0.27 -10.01 -3.36
N ARG A 262 0.54 -11.28 -3.04
CA ARG A 262 1.21 -12.21 -3.95
C ARG A 262 0.45 -12.43 -5.25
N GLN A 263 -0.85 -12.69 -5.19
CA GLN A 263 -1.67 -12.93 -6.39
C GLN A 263 -1.71 -11.72 -7.33
N ILE A 264 -1.82 -10.51 -6.79
CA ILE A 264 -1.84 -9.27 -7.59
C ILE A 264 -0.49 -9.10 -8.29
N LEU A 265 0.62 -9.30 -7.57
CA LEU A 265 1.95 -9.20 -8.16
C LEU A 265 2.19 -10.23 -9.25
N LEU A 266 1.82 -11.51 -9.02
CA LEU A 266 1.96 -12.56 -10.03
C LEU A 266 1.14 -12.24 -11.28
N LYS A 267 -0.06 -11.63 -11.13
CA LYS A 267 -0.84 -11.14 -12.29
C LYS A 267 -0.11 -10.03 -13.04
N CYS A 268 0.61 -9.15 -12.35
CA CYS A 268 1.43 -8.13 -12.99
C CYS A 268 2.58 -8.74 -13.78
N TYR A 269 3.33 -9.68 -13.18
CA TYR A 269 4.38 -10.42 -13.90
C TYR A 269 3.84 -11.20 -15.09
N TRP A 270 2.71 -11.86 -14.95
CA TRP A 270 2.10 -12.60 -16.05
C TRP A 270 1.75 -11.69 -17.23
N ARG A 271 1.24 -10.47 -16.98
CA ARG A 271 0.99 -9.47 -18.05
C ARG A 271 2.27 -9.05 -18.75
N ASP A 272 3.32 -8.77 -17.98
CA ASP A 272 4.63 -8.37 -18.52
C ASP A 272 5.26 -9.51 -19.35
N ILE A 273 5.26 -10.74 -18.84
CA ILE A 273 5.77 -11.93 -19.55
C ILE A 273 4.94 -12.21 -20.81
N LYS A 274 3.62 -12.05 -20.76
CA LYS A 274 2.75 -12.19 -21.94
C LYS A 274 3.07 -11.15 -23.02
N TYR A 275 3.44 -9.93 -22.61
CA TYR A 275 3.93 -8.92 -23.54
C TYR A 275 5.30 -9.34 -24.13
N LEU A 276 6.24 -9.80 -23.30
CA LEU A 276 7.54 -10.32 -23.76
C LEU A 276 7.39 -11.45 -24.77
N LYS A 277 6.47 -12.39 -24.55
CA LYS A 277 6.21 -13.51 -25.46
C LYS A 277 5.86 -13.05 -26.88
N ARG A 278 5.19 -11.90 -27.04
CA ARG A 278 4.86 -11.33 -28.35
C ARG A 278 6.06 -10.71 -29.07
N ARG A 279 7.14 -10.40 -28.34
CA ARG A 279 8.35 -9.77 -28.87
C ARG A 279 9.50 -10.77 -29.05
N LEU A 280 9.66 -11.68 -28.09
CA LEU A 280 10.74 -12.65 -28.00
C LEU A 280 10.37 -13.98 -28.67
N THR A 281 10.03 -13.92 -29.96
CA THR A 281 9.60 -15.09 -30.77
C THR A 281 10.78 -15.84 -31.41
N PHE A 282 11.97 -15.73 -30.82
CA PHE A 282 13.20 -16.23 -31.41
C PHE A 282 13.47 -17.68 -31.00
N ASN A 283 14.12 -18.43 -31.89
CA ASN A 283 14.51 -19.82 -31.64
C ASN A 283 15.37 -19.91 -30.38
N GLY A 284 15.02 -20.82 -29.47
CA GLY A 284 15.72 -21.02 -28.20
C GLY A 284 15.38 -20.00 -27.10
N VAL A 285 14.66 -18.92 -27.40
CA VAL A 285 14.18 -17.93 -26.41
C VAL A 285 12.70 -18.16 -26.10
N GLU A 286 11.89 -18.43 -27.12
CA GLU A 286 10.43 -18.60 -27.00
C GLU A 286 10.03 -19.70 -26.00
N GLU A 287 10.81 -20.78 -25.91
CA GLU A 287 10.55 -21.91 -25.01
C GLU A 287 10.66 -21.49 -23.53
N PHE A 288 11.67 -20.71 -23.16
CA PHE A 288 11.84 -20.18 -21.81
C PHE A 288 10.73 -19.19 -21.46
N ILE A 289 10.40 -18.27 -22.37
CA ILE A 289 9.33 -17.28 -22.13
C ILE A 289 7.95 -17.95 -22.05
N SER A 290 7.69 -18.97 -22.87
CA SER A 290 6.45 -19.76 -22.81
C SER A 290 6.34 -20.57 -21.51
N THR A 291 7.46 -21.10 -21.03
CA THR A 291 7.52 -21.77 -19.73
C THR A 291 7.26 -20.79 -18.59
N ALA A 292 7.88 -19.61 -18.65
CA ALA A 292 7.66 -18.54 -17.67
C ALA A 292 6.20 -18.08 -17.63
N GLU A 293 5.56 -17.89 -18.79
CA GLU A 293 4.15 -17.53 -18.88
C GLU A 293 3.27 -18.62 -18.24
N ARG A 294 3.47 -19.88 -18.63
CA ARG A 294 2.69 -21.03 -18.15
C ARG A 294 2.82 -21.20 -16.64
N LYS A 295 4.04 -21.27 -16.11
CA LYS A 295 4.31 -21.50 -14.68
C LYS A 295 3.82 -20.32 -13.82
N THR A 296 3.93 -19.09 -14.31
CA THR A 296 3.39 -17.91 -13.61
C THR A 296 1.86 -17.93 -13.61
N ASN A 297 1.22 -18.29 -14.73
CA ASN A 297 -0.24 -18.44 -14.80
C ASN A 297 -0.76 -19.55 -13.86
N ASN A 298 -0.05 -20.68 -13.81
CA ASN A 298 -0.38 -21.79 -12.92
C ASN A 298 -0.29 -21.38 -11.45
N ALA A 299 0.71 -20.58 -11.07
CA ALA A 299 0.81 -20.07 -9.69
C ALA A 299 -0.41 -19.21 -9.27
N ILE A 300 -1.13 -18.61 -10.21
CA ILE A 300 -2.31 -17.78 -9.95
C ILE A 300 -3.60 -18.61 -9.92
N TYR A 301 -3.78 -19.51 -10.90
CA TYR A 301 -5.08 -20.15 -11.17
C TYR A 301 -5.10 -21.66 -11.00
N TYR A 302 -3.94 -22.32 -11.05
CA TYR A 302 -3.81 -23.78 -11.05
C TYR A 302 -2.65 -24.24 -10.15
N PRO A 303 -2.71 -23.98 -8.82
CA PRO A 303 -1.60 -24.25 -7.91
C PRO A 303 -1.25 -25.74 -7.79
N ASP A 304 -2.15 -26.65 -8.18
CA ASP A 304 -1.86 -28.09 -8.22
C ASP A 304 -0.98 -28.51 -9.42
N GLN A 305 -0.82 -27.63 -10.41
CA GLN A 305 0.05 -27.87 -11.56
C GLN A 305 1.47 -27.35 -11.29
N GLU A 306 2.42 -27.72 -12.15
CA GLU A 306 3.77 -27.16 -12.09
C GLU A 306 3.73 -25.62 -12.22
N HIS A 307 4.29 -24.93 -11.23
CA HIS A 307 4.33 -23.48 -11.13
C HIS A 307 5.59 -23.01 -10.38
N TYR A 308 5.86 -21.71 -10.39
CA TYR A 308 6.96 -21.15 -9.60
C TYR A 308 6.57 -21.01 -8.14
N THR A 309 7.38 -21.59 -7.25
CA THR A 309 7.18 -21.46 -5.80
C THR A 309 7.94 -20.27 -5.23
N LYS A 310 9.04 -19.88 -5.87
CA LYS A 310 9.89 -18.77 -5.47
C LYS A 310 10.30 -17.90 -6.65
N ALA A 311 10.64 -16.63 -6.37
CA ALA A 311 11.02 -15.66 -7.39
C ALA A 311 12.31 -16.04 -8.12
N GLU A 312 13.25 -16.70 -7.43
CA GLU A 312 14.54 -17.12 -7.98
C GLU A 312 14.38 -18.13 -9.13
N GLU A 313 13.33 -18.97 -9.08
CA GLU A 313 13.03 -19.92 -10.15
C GLU A 313 12.58 -19.21 -11.43
N LEU A 314 11.76 -18.16 -11.30
CA LEU A 314 11.36 -17.33 -12.44
C LEU A 314 12.57 -16.56 -12.99
N LEU A 315 13.38 -15.97 -12.11
CA LEU A 315 14.60 -15.26 -12.52
C LEU A 315 15.59 -16.17 -13.27
N ALA A 316 15.71 -17.43 -12.86
CA ALA A 316 16.57 -18.40 -13.54
C ALA A 316 16.12 -18.68 -14.97
N ASP A 317 14.82 -18.83 -15.21
CA ASP A 317 14.28 -19.05 -16.57
C ASP A 317 14.42 -17.78 -17.43
N LEU A 318 14.15 -16.59 -16.87
CA LEU A 318 14.35 -15.32 -17.59
C LEU A 318 15.84 -15.06 -17.90
N SER A 319 16.76 -15.46 -17.02
CA SER A 319 18.20 -15.33 -17.25
C SER A 319 18.69 -16.23 -18.37
N GLN A 320 18.17 -17.47 -18.45
CA GLN A 320 18.47 -18.37 -19.57
C GLN A 320 17.97 -17.80 -20.91
N ALA A 321 16.76 -17.23 -20.93
CA ALA A 321 16.25 -16.53 -22.11
C ALA A 321 17.16 -15.37 -22.53
N ARG A 322 17.66 -14.60 -21.54
CA ARG A 322 18.59 -13.49 -21.76
C ARG A 322 19.92 -13.94 -22.36
N ASP A 323 20.50 -15.02 -21.84
CA ASP A 323 21.78 -15.54 -22.34
C ASP A 323 21.69 -15.94 -23.81
N VAL A 324 20.58 -16.56 -24.21
CA VAL A 324 20.33 -16.91 -25.62
C VAL A 324 20.13 -15.66 -26.48
N LEU A 325 19.40 -14.65 -26.00
CA LEU A 325 19.22 -13.37 -26.72
C LEU A 325 20.56 -12.68 -27.00
N VAL A 326 21.43 -12.61 -25.99
CA VAL A 326 22.72 -11.94 -26.10
C VAL A 326 23.66 -12.73 -27.03
N ARG A 327 23.69 -14.06 -26.91
CA ARG A 327 24.59 -14.92 -27.67
C ARG A 327 24.18 -15.08 -29.13
N ASP A 328 22.90 -15.31 -29.39
CA ASP A 328 22.43 -15.82 -30.67
C ASP A 328 21.54 -14.83 -31.45
N HIS A 329 21.05 -13.75 -30.82
CA HIS A 329 20.07 -12.82 -31.41
C HIS A 329 20.43 -11.34 -31.26
N ASP A 330 21.74 -11.03 -31.19
CA ASP A 330 22.29 -9.67 -31.16
C ASP A 330 21.67 -8.76 -30.08
N SER A 331 21.21 -9.34 -28.96
CA SER A 331 20.54 -8.63 -27.87
C SER A 331 19.24 -7.91 -28.27
N LEU A 332 18.59 -8.31 -29.37
CA LEU A 332 17.35 -7.69 -29.83
C LEU A 332 16.25 -7.82 -28.76
N PHE A 333 15.70 -6.67 -28.32
CA PHE A 333 14.73 -6.56 -27.23
C PHE A 333 15.21 -6.98 -25.83
N VAL A 334 16.52 -7.11 -25.60
CA VAL A 334 17.07 -7.48 -24.28
C VAL A 334 16.62 -6.52 -23.17
N GLU A 335 16.47 -5.23 -23.48
CA GLU A 335 16.05 -4.21 -22.51
C GLU A 335 14.67 -4.51 -21.92
N LEU A 336 13.72 -4.99 -22.72
CA LEU A 336 12.38 -5.36 -22.24
C LEU A 336 12.45 -6.53 -21.25
N LEU A 337 13.34 -7.49 -21.52
CA LEU A 337 13.57 -8.63 -20.62
C LEU A 337 14.25 -8.15 -19.33
N ASP A 338 15.27 -7.31 -19.44
CA ASP A 338 15.98 -6.73 -18.29
C ASP A 338 15.05 -5.90 -17.39
N GLU A 339 14.10 -5.15 -17.96
CA GLU A 339 13.05 -4.44 -17.20
C GLU A 339 12.17 -5.41 -16.42
N THR A 340 11.77 -6.53 -17.03
CA THR A 340 10.94 -7.54 -16.35
C THR A 340 11.73 -8.25 -15.24
N VAL A 341 12.99 -8.58 -15.49
CA VAL A 341 13.91 -9.13 -14.48
C VAL A 341 14.10 -8.16 -13.32
N LEU A 342 14.27 -6.86 -13.61
CA LEU A 342 14.38 -5.82 -12.59
C LEU A 342 13.13 -5.77 -11.70
N LYS A 343 11.92 -5.81 -12.28
CA LYS A 343 10.67 -5.87 -11.51
C LYS A 343 10.62 -7.08 -10.58
N VAL A 344 10.98 -8.27 -11.07
CA VAL A 344 11.00 -9.50 -10.25
C VAL A 344 12.01 -9.38 -9.10
N LYS A 345 13.20 -8.82 -9.37
CA LYS A 345 14.21 -8.53 -8.36
C LYS A 345 13.70 -7.56 -7.28
N LEU A 346 12.98 -6.50 -7.66
CA LEU A 346 12.52 -5.45 -6.75
C LEU A 346 11.36 -5.90 -5.84
N PHE A 347 10.41 -6.67 -6.37
CA PHE A 347 9.17 -7.00 -5.65
C PHE A 347 9.09 -8.44 -5.14
N GLY A 348 9.99 -9.34 -5.58
CA GLY A 348 9.97 -10.75 -5.22
C GLY A 348 8.62 -11.39 -5.51
N PHE A 349 8.14 -12.28 -4.63
CA PHE A 349 6.80 -12.92 -4.69
C PHE A 349 5.87 -12.44 -3.54
N PHE A 350 6.12 -11.25 -2.99
CA PHE A 350 5.37 -10.72 -1.85
C PHE A 350 4.80 -9.32 -2.06
N PHE A 351 5.29 -8.54 -3.03
CA PHE A 351 4.87 -7.19 -3.39
C PHE A 351 5.20 -6.12 -2.33
N ALA A 352 4.65 -6.27 -1.14
CA ALA A 352 4.92 -5.44 0.02
C ALA A 352 5.05 -6.33 1.26
N SER A 353 5.98 -5.97 2.15
CA SER A 353 6.23 -6.65 3.41
C SER A 353 5.10 -6.34 4.39
N LEU A 354 4.35 -7.35 4.79
CA LEU A 354 3.31 -7.21 5.81
C LEU A 354 3.96 -7.10 7.19
N ASP A 355 3.79 -5.95 7.85
CA ASP A 355 4.29 -5.72 9.20
C ASP A 355 3.19 -6.11 10.21
N ILE A 356 3.52 -6.94 11.20
CA ILE A 356 2.60 -7.27 12.28
C ILE A 356 2.84 -6.31 13.43
N ARG A 357 1.77 -5.74 14.01
CA ARG A 357 1.88 -4.78 15.11
C ARG A 357 0.92 -5.12 16.25
N GLN A 358 1.42 -5.16 17.48
CA GLN A 358 0.58 -5.36 18.67
C GLN A 358 1.10 -4.56 19.86
N VAL A 359 0.20 -4.18 20.76
CA VAL A 359 0.54 -3.39 21.96
C VAL A 359 1.18 -4.24 23.06
N SER A 360 2.21 -3.70 23.71
CA SER A 360 3.04 -4.41 24.69
C SER A 360 2.25 -5.15 25.80
N PRO A 361 1.19 -4.58 26.44
CA PRO A 361 0.52 -5.24 27.56
C PRO A 361 -0.19 -6.54 27.18
N LYS A 362 -0.57 -6.71 25.90
CA LYS A 362 -1.19 -7.96 25.44
C LYS A 362 -0.20 -9.12 25.43
N HIS A 363 1.09 -8.88 25.22
CA HIS A 363 2.12 -9.91 25.31
C HIS A 363 2.34 -10.34 26.77
N SER A 364 2.32 -9.39 27.72
CA SER A 364 2.38 -9.70 29.14
C SER A 364 1.19 -10.54 29.60
N LEU A 365 -0.02 -10.26 29.09
CA LEU A 365 -1.21 -11.07 29.33
C LEU A 365 -1.07 -12.49 28.75
N ALA A 366 -0.53 -12.62 27.54
CA ALA A 366 -0.24 -13.94 26.95
C ALA A 366 0.75 -14.74 27.83
N TRP A 367 1.81 -14.09 28.33
CA TRP A 367 2.75 -14.73 29.25
C TRP A 367 2.10 -15.10 30.59
N GLN A 368 1.22 -14.27 31.13
CA GLN A 368 0.47 -14.61 32.34
C GLN A 368 -0.31 -15.92 32.16
N GLU A 369 -1.00 -16.11 31.04
CA GLU A 369 -1.72 -17.35 30.76
C GLU A 369 -0.77 -18.56 30.63
N ILE A 370 0.33 -18.40 29.88
CA ILE A 370 1.35 -19.44 29.68
C ILE A 370 1.99 -19.86 31.00
N LEU A 371 2.44 -18.90 31.81
CA LEU A 371 3.12 -19.16 33.07
C LEU A 371 2.18 -19.76 34.12
N THR A 372 0.92 -19.31 34.16
CA THR A 372 -0.11 -19.92 35.04
C THR A 372 -0.38 -21.38 34.66
N LYS A 373 -0.27 -21.74 33.39
CA LYS A 373 -0.33 -23.15 32.96
C LYS A 373 0.89 -23.94 33.42
N ILE A 374 2.10 -23.37 33.30
CA ILE A 374 3.35 -24.01 33.72
C ILE A 374 3.36 -24.24 35.24
N GLU A 375 2.85 -23.30 36.03
CA GLU A 375 2.68 -23.45 37.49
C GLU A 375 1.88 -24.71 37.86
N LYS A 376 0.88 -25.11 37.08
CA LYS A 376 0.13 -26.36 37.31
C LYS A 376 0.93 -27.62 37.04
N GLN A 377 2.01 -27.53 36.26
CA GLN A 377 2.85 -28.64 35.83
C GLN A 377 4.17 -28.72 36.61
N VAL A 378 4.67 -27.59 37.10
CA VAL A 378 5.95 -27.45 37.78
C VAL A 378 5.71 -26.95 39.21
N PRO A 379 5.69 -27.84 40.22
CA PRO A 379 5.33 -27.47 41.60
C PRO A 379 6.24 -26.44 42.28
N VAL A 380 7.43 -26.21 41.72
CA VAL A 380 8.47 -25.31 42.27
C VAL A 380 8.39 -23.89 41.66
N PHE A 381 7.49 -23.67 40.69
CA PHE A 381 7.30 -22.38 40.04
C PHE A 381 5.90 -21.86 40.34
N SER A 382 5.79 -20.57 40.71
CA SER A 382 4.52 -19.85 40.78
C SER A 382 4.56 -18.59 39.93
N PHE A 383 3.47 -18.27 39.24
CA PHE A 383 3.35 -17.02 38.52
C PHE A 383 3.44 -15.80 39.47
N SER A 384 2.91 -15.93 40.69
CA SER A 384 2.97 -14.87 41.70
C SER A 384 4.42 -14.53 42.09
N ASP A 385 5.29 -15.54 42.18
CA ASP A 385 6.71 -15.34 42.42
C ASP A 385 7.36 -14.64 41.22
N TYR A 386 7.08 -15.08 39.99
CA TYR A 386 7.57 -14.45 38.76
C TYR A 386 7.20 -12.96 38.70
N GLU A 387 5.96 -12.59 39.03
CA GLU A 387 5.49 -11.21 39.00
C GLU A 387 6.31 -10.29 39.91
N SER A 388 6.74 -10.81 41.07
CA SER A 388 7.57 -10.10 42.05
C SER A 388 9.05 -9.95 41.67
N TRP A 389 9.52 -10.66 40.63
CA TRP A 389 10.93 -10.60 40.22
C TRP A 389 11.29 -9.24 39.61
N ASP A 390 12.56 -8.86 39.78
CA ASP A 390 13.14 -7.76 39.02
C ASP A 390 13.19 -8.08 37.52
N GLU A 391 13.31 -7.03 36.70
CA GLU A 391 13.26 -7.14 35.24
C GLU A 391 14.34 -8.07 34.69
N LYS A 392 15.56 -7.99 35.23
CA LYS A 392 16.69 -8.81 34.77
C LYS A 392 16.40 -10.29 34.96
N ARG A 393 15.88 -10.68 36.12
CA ARG A 393 15.52 -12.07 36.41
C ARG A 393 14.38 -12.56 35.53
N LYS A 394 13.39 -11.70 35.22
CA LYS A 394 12.31 -12.04 34.27
C LYS A 394 12.87 -12.30 32.86
N ILE A 395 13.77 -11.43 32.40
CA ILE A 395 14.44 -11.57 31.10
C ILE A 395 15.22 -12.88 31.02
N ASP A 396 16.10 -13.12 32.00
CA ASP A 396 16.95 -14.33 32.02
C ASP A 396 16.09 -15.60 32.02
N PHE A 397 14.99 -15.60 32.78
CA PHE A 397 14.05 -16.71 32.81
C PHE A 397 13.36 -16.93 31.46
N LEU A 398 12.74 -15.90 30.86
CA LEU A 398 12.03 -16.02 29.59
C LEU A 398 12.94 -16.45 28.44
N LEU A 399 14.19 -15.97 28.40
CA LEU A 399 15.17 -16.36 27.38
C LEU A 399 15.63 -17.82 27.53
N SER A 400 15.61 -18.36 28.75
CA SER A 400 15.95 -19.76 29.03
C SER A 400 14.76 -20.73 28.87
N LEU A 401 13.54 -20.19 28.80
CA LEU A 401 12.32 -20.99 28.83
C LEU A 401 12.08 -21.68 27.49
N GLN A 402 11.96 -23.01 27.54
CA GLN A 402 11.57 -23.84 26.41
C GLN A 402 10.32 -24.64 26.78
N VAL A 403 9.20 -24.25 26.19
CA VAL A 403 7.88 -24.81 26.45
C VAL A 403 7.22 -25.11 25.12
N GLU A 404 6.64 -26.29 25.01
CA GLU A 404 5.81 -26.61 23.86
C GLU A 404 4.47 -25.90 23.96
N LEU A 405 4.27 -24.91 23.10
CA LEU A 405 3.02 -24.19 22.95
C LEU A 405 2.23 -24.77 21.77
N THR A 406 0.94 -24.99 21.98
CA THR A 406 -0.03 -25.40 20.97
C THR A 406 -1.27 -24.53 21.08
N GLU A 407 -2.01 -24.35 19.98
CA GLU A 407 -3.21 -23.49 19.96
C GLU A 407 -4.24 -23.87 21.03
N SER A 408 -4.41 -25.17 21.30
CA SER A 408 -5.31 -25.68 22.34
C SER A 408 -4.93 -25.31 23.77
N ASP A 409 -3.75 -24.72 23.97
CA ASP A 409 -3.26 -24.33 25.29
C ASP A 409 -3.87 -23.03 25.80
N PHE A 410 -4.46 -22.24 24.90
CA PHE A 410 -4.94 -20.90 25.19
C PHE A 410 -6.46 -20.85 25.18
N LYS A 411 -7.04 -20.20 26.18
CA LYS A 411 -8.48 -19.91 26.26
C LYS A 411 -8.77 -18.45 25.97
N ASP A 412 -7.82 -17.57 26.24
CA ASP A 412 -7.98 -16.16 25.95
C ASP A 412 -7.87 -15.90 24.44
N PRO A 413 -8.87 -15.24 23.82
CA PRO A 413 -8.85 -14.95 22.39
C PRO A 413 -7.65 -14.10 21.94
N ILE A 414 -7.11 -13.24 22.81
CA ILE A 414 -5.95 -12.39 22.48
C ILE A 414 -4.69 -13.25 22.44
N THR A 415 -4.51 -14.17 23.39
CA THR A 415 -3.37 -15.10 23.37
C THR A 415 -3.42 -16.02 22.15
N GLN A 416 -4.60 -16.55 21.80
CA GLN A 416 -4.80 -17.34 20.59
C GLN A 416 -4.44 -16.55 19.33
N ASP A 417 -4.86 -15.29 19.26
CA ASP A 417 -4.60 -14.40 18.14
C ASP A 417 -3.11 -14.03 18.03
N ILE A 418 -2.41 -13.78 19.14
CA ILE A 418 -0.94 -13.57 19.17
C ILE A 418 -0.21 -14.81 18.65
N TYR A 419 -0.53 -15.99 19.18
CA TYR A 419 0.02 -17.26 18.73
C TYR A 419 -0.24 -17.46 17.22
N GLY A 420 -1.47 -17.23 16.78
CA GLY A 420 -1.89 -17.31 15.38
C GLY A 420 -1.11 -16.35 14.49
N SER A 421 -0.85 -15.12 14.93
CA SER A 421 -0.07 -14.12 14.16
C SER A 421 1.38 -14.54 13.94
N MET A 422 2.01 -15.17 14.95
CA MET A 422 3.38 -15.66 14.84
C MET A 422 3.46 -16.85 13.87
N LEU A 423 2.46 -17.73 13.87
CA LEU A 423 2.36 -18.79 12.86
C LEU A 423 2.05 -18.24 11.47
N ALA A 424 1.21 -17.20 11.37
CA ALA A 424 0.89 -16.55 10.10
C ALA A 424 2.13 -15.98 9.44
N ILE A 425 3.01 -15.31 10.20
CA ILE A 425 4.31 -14.85 9.70
C ILE A 425 5.10 -16.03 9.10
N ARG A 426 5.24 -17.15 9.82
CA ARG A 426 6.00 -18.31 9.34
C ARG A 426 5.43 -18.89 8.04
N GLU A 427 4.11 -18.97 7.93
CA GLU A 427 3.45 -19.47 6.73
C GLU A 427 3.60 -18.49 5.55
N ILE A 428 3.52 -17.19 5.79
CA ILE A 428 3.81 -16.15 4.79
C ILE A 428 5.25 -16.27 4.32
N GLN A 429 6.23 -16.42 5.22
CA GLN A 429 7.63 -16.58 4.84
C GLN A 429 7.86 -17.80 3.95
N LYS A 430 7.17 -18.91 4.25
CA LYS A 430 7.24 -20.14 3.46
C LYS A 430 6.66 -19.96 2.04
N ARG A 431 5.58 -19.20 1.90
CA ARG A 431 4.86 -19.02 0.63
C ARG A 431 5.40 -17.87 -0.22
N ASN A 432 5.73 -16.75 0.41
CA ASN A 432 6.01 -15.48 -0.24
C ASN A 432 7.49 -15.08 -0.13
N GLY A 433 8.28 -15.83 0.65
CA GLY A 433 9.66 -15.51 1.02
C GLY A 433 9.73 -14.73 2.34
N ILE A 434 10.90 -14.74 2.99
CA ILE A 434 11.14 -14.11 4.30
C ILE A 434 10.65 -12.66 4.32
N GLU A 435 11.00 -11.90 3.28
CA GLU A 435 10.65 -10.49 3.15
C GLU A 435 9.13 -10.22 3.13
N GLY A 436 8.28 -11.22 2.83
CA GLY A 436 6.83 -11.04 2.80
C GLY A 436 6.20 -10.75 4.16
N ALA A 437 6.81 -11.23 5.25
CA ALA A 437 6.47 -10.84 6.62
C ALA A 437 7.67 -11.16 7.52
N HIS A 438 8.37 -10.14 8.00
CA HIS A 438 9.57 -10.31 8.83
C HIS A 438 9.69 -9.26 9.93
N ARG A 439 8.70 -8.39 10.14
CA ARG A 439 8.75 -7.37 11.19
C ARG A 439 7.57 -7.51 12.13
N TYR A 440 7.88 -7.51 13.42
CA TYR A 440 6.90 -7.48 14.50
C TYR A 440 7.11 -6.21 15.33
N VAL A 441 6.19 -5.26 15.21
CA VAL A 441 6.22 -3.96 15.88
C VAL A 441 5.50 -4.05 17.22
N ILE A 442 6.13 -3.55 18.27
CA ILE A 442 5.57 -3.53 19.63
C ILE A 442 5.16 -2.09 19.96
N SER A 443 3.87 -1.79 19.94
CA SER A 443 3.35 -0.48 20.39
C SER A 443 3.50 -0.32 21.90
N ASN A 444 3.60 0.94 22.36
CA ASN A 444 3.82 1.28 23.77
C ASN A 444 4.93 0.43 24.41
N CYS A 445 6.05 0.26 23.71
CA CYS A 445 7.18 -0.51 24.21
C CYS A 445 7.97 0.34 25.21
N ALA A 446 7.91 0.00 26.50
CA ALA A 446 8.48 0.82 27.57
C ALA A 446 9.72 0.18 28.24
N SER A 447 10.05 -1.07 27.93
CA SER A 447 11.14 -1.80 28.62
C SER A 447 11.81 -2.85 27.73
N ALA A 448 13.01 -3.29 28.13
CA ALA A 448 13.69 -4.41 27.48
C ALA A 448 12.91 -5.72 27.67
N LEU A 449 12.20 -5.86 28.80
CA LEU A 449 11.31 -6.98 29.04
C LEU A 449 10.23 -7.11 27.96
N ASN A 450 9.63 -6.03 27.47
CA ASN A 450 8.61 -6.12 26.42
C ASN A 450 9.14 -6.71 25.12
N VAL A 451 10.38 -6.37 24.74
CA VAL A 451 11.05 -6.96 23.58
C VAL A 451 11.32 -8.45 23.81
N VAL A 452 11.79 -8.80 25.01
CA VAL A 452 12.09 -10.20 25.38
C VAL A 452 10.84 -11.06 25.45
N GLU A 453 9.70 -10.51 25.91
CA GLU A 453 8.41 -11.20 25.90
C GLU A 453 8.03 -11.66 24.50
N VAL A 454 8.14 -10.78 23.50
CA VAL A 454 7.83 -11.12 22.10
C VAL A 454 8.87 -12.09 21.52
N LEU A 455 10.16 -11.85 21.76
CA LEU A 455 11.23 -12.73 21.29
C LEU A 455 11.07 -14.17 21.84
N ALA A 456 10.82 -14.30 23.14
CA ALA A 456 10.61 -15.58 23.78
C ALA A 456 9.34 -16.28 23.26
N LEU A 457 8.27 -15.53 22.96
CA LEU A 457 7.08 -16.11 22.33
C LEU A 457 7.44 -16.69 20.96
N PHE A 458 8.14 -15.96 20.09
CA PHE A 458 8.58 -16.48 18.79
C PHE A 458 9.41 -17.74 18.93
N LYS A 459 10.40 -17.77 19.82
CA LYS A 459 11.23 -18.96 20.06
C LYS A 459 10.39 -20.19 20.44
N ASN A 460 9.44 -20.01 21.34
CA ASN A 460 8.59 -21.10 21.84
C ASN A 460 7.52 -21.54 20.82
N VAL A 461 6.95 -20.60 20.05
CA VAL A 461 5.96 -20.91 19.01
C VAL A 461 6.62 -21.56 17.79
N TRP A 462 7.78 -21.06 17.34
CA TRP A 462 8.46 -21.59 16.17
C TRP A 462 9.36 -22.80 16.47
N LYS A 463 9.68 -23.01 17.75
CA LYS A 463 10.55 -24.07 18.27
C LYS A 463 11.96 -24.00 17.67
N THR A 464 12.49 -22.78 17.51
CA THR A 464 13.82 -22.52 16.94
C THR A 464 14.38 -21.19 17.45
N ASP A 465 15.71 -21.10 17.52
CA ASP A 465 16.44 -19.84 17.73
C ASP A 465 16.73 -19.10 16.42
N ASP A 466 16.63 -19.80 15.27
CA ASP A 466 16.80 -19.21 13.94
C ASP A 466 15.53 -18.45 13.54
N LEU A 467 15.39 -17.25 14.10
CA LEU A 467 14.27 -16.37 13.88
C LEU A 467 14.60 -15.38 12.75
N HIS A 468 13.87 -15.48 11.65
CA HIS A 468 13.90 -14.49 10.57
C HIS A 468 12.84 -13.40 10.78
N VAL A 469 12.75 -12.87 12.01
CA VAL A 469 11.81 -11.80 12.37
C VAL A 469 12.54 -10.73 13.17
N ASP A 470 12.43 -9.49 12.72
CA ASP A 470 12.89 -8.31 13.41
C ASP A 470 11.82 -7.89 14.43
N ILE A 471 12.22 -7.84 15.71
CA ILE A 471 11.39 -7.28 16.77
C ILE A 471 11.66 -5.78 16.85
N VAL A 472 10.63 -4.98 16.60
CA VAL A 472 10.75 -3.52 16.43
C VAL A 472 10.04 -2.83 17.60
N PRO A 473 10.77 -2.28 18.58
CA PRO A 473 10.15 -1.49 19.63
C PRO A 473 9.66 -0.15 19.06
N LEU A 474 8.41 0.21 19.38
CA LEU A 474 7.85 1.53 19.11
C LEU A 474 7.66 2.28 20.43
N PHE A 475 8.49 3.30 20.63
CA PHE A 475 8.43 4.23 21.76
C PHE A 475 7.45 5.36 21.40
N GLU A 476 6.35 5.47 22.14
CA GLU A 476 5.25 6.40 21.81
C GLU A 476 5.10 7.53 22.84
N THR A 477 5.55 7.34 24.08
CA THR A 477 5.51 8.38 25.11
C THR A 477 6.84 9.10 25.28
N VAL A 478 6.81 10.28 25.89
CA VAL A 478 8.04 11.06 26.20
C VAL A 478 8.92 10.28 27.17
N ASP A 479 8.31 9.61 28.15
CA ASP A 479 9.05 8.80 29.13
C ASP A 479 9.69 7.57 28.49
N ASP A 480 9.07 6.98 27.46
CA ASP A 480 9.65 5.87 26.70
C ASP A 480 10.86 6.30 25.83
N LEU A 481 10.90 7.58 25.43
CA LEU A 481 11.96 8.15 24.57
C LEU A 481 13.17 8.66 25.37
N ALA A 482 12.97 8.96 26.66
CA ALA A 482 13.98 9.51 27.56
C ALA A 482 14.90 8.42 28.12
#